data_AF-A0A109JZ57-F1
#
_entry.id   AF-A0A109JZ57-F1
#
_cell.length_a   1.000
_cell.length_b   1.000
_cell.length_c   1.000
_cell.angle_alpha   90.00
_cell.angle_beta   90.00
_cell.angle_gamma   90.00
#
_symmetry.space_group_name_H-M   'P 1'
#
loop_
_entity.id
_entity.type
_entity.pdbx_description
1 polymer ?
#
loop_
_entity_poly.entity_id
_entity_poly.type
_entity_poly.pdbx_seq_one_letter_code
_entity_poly.pdbx_strand_id
1 'polypeptide(L)'
;MWRGHDRPEPGTFPSRAAGQTQSKFKVGFILARSFTLSAFSLFVDTLRLAGDELDRSRRLRADWEVLANTRHLIRSSCGVSVAPTSDLVAPERFDVIVVVGGLLGTDQSCDAEALAYLKQAAKARVPLIGLCTGTFMLAEAGLMGAHHNCVSWLHVDEFRDRFPHLRVRADRLFNFDGRRGSCAGGSSAADLAAFLVRSRIGPAAAQNALDVLQINHARHFTDAQARLPIRQLTGDGTIDNRVNAVLLTMEQNLVAPKTIEQLAASVSVSRRQLERLFRTILGMSPARAYSELRLRRAHYLLINTDRRIVDIAIDVGFDNASHFSRAFRKIHGRSPTALRIDGETVPSV
;
A
#
# COMPACT_ATOMS: atom_id res chain seq x y z
N MET A 1 39.91 0.89 7.66
CA MET A 1 39.32 2.24 7.46
C MET A 1 38.32 2.17 6.30
N TRP A 2 37.13 1.61 6.55
CA TRP A 2 36.06 1.47 5.55
C TRP A 2 35.18 2.73 5.62
N ARG A 3 35.21 3.56 4.56
CA ARG A 3 34.35 4.75 4.45
C ARG A 3 32.91 4.32 4.10
N GLY A 4 31.95 4.96 4.76
CA GLY A 4 30.52 4.67 4.66
C GLY A 4 29.99 4.79 3.24
N HIS A 5 29.18 3.82 2.83
CA HIS A 5 28.28 3.96 1.70
C HIS A 5 27.13 4.89 2.10
N ASP A 6 26.99 6.01 1.38
CA ASP A 6 25.80 6.84 1.37
C ASP A 6 24.59 5.96 0.99
N ARG A 7 23.76 5.63 1.98
CA ARG A 7 22.42 5.11 1.70
C ARG A 7 21.56 6.33 1.33
N PRO A 8 20.88 6.33 0.17
CA PRO A 8 19.95 7.40 -0.17
C PRO A 8 18.87 7.52 0.93
N GLU A 9 18.45 8.74 1.23
CA GLU A 9 17.36 8.97 2.18
C GLU A 9 16.08 8.25 1.72
N PRO A 10 15.26 7.71 2.65
CA PRO A 10 13.97 7.12 2.29
C PRO A 10 13.15 8.10 1.47
N GLY A 11 12.68 7.69 0.29
CA GLY A 11 11.96 8.60 -0.61
C GLY A 11 12.86 9.50 -1.47
N THR A 12 14.10 9.10 -1.75
CA THR A 12 14.90 9.73 -2.82
C THR A 12 15.12 8.77 -4.00
N PHE A 13 14.75 9.22 -5.20
CA PHE A 13 15.15 8.55 -6.43
C PHE A 13 16.54 9.08 -6.83
N PRO A 14 17.51 8.22 -7.23
CA PRO A 14 18.84 8.70 -7.62
C PRO A 14 18.72 9.75 -8.73
N SER A 15 19.21 10.97 -8.50
CA SER A 15 19.27 11.99 -9.55
C SER A 15 20.22 11.54 -10.66
N ARG A 16 20.00 12.01 -11.89
CA ARG A 16 21.00 11.80 -12.95
C ARG A 16 22.24 12.66 -12.64
N ALA A 17 23.42 12.14 -12.96
CA ALA A 17 24.64 12.92 -12.95
C ALA A 17 24.48 14.13 -13.89
N ALA A 18 24.91 15.32 -13.44
CA ALA A 18 24.86 16.53 -14.25
C ALA A 18 25.65 16.33 -15.55
N GLY A 19 25.02 16.58 -16.71
CA GLY A 19 25.67 16.54 -18.02
C GLY A 19 25.25 15.41 -18.97
N GLN A 20 24.35 14.51 -18.58
CA GLN A 20 23.77 13.56 -19.56
C GLN A 20 22.61 14.21 -20.33
N THR A 21 22.65 14.10 -21.66
CA THR A 21 21.57 14.47 -22.58
C THR A 21 20.22 13.91 -22.10
N GLN A 22 19.16 14.70 -22.21
CA GLN A 22 17.82 14.42 -21.66
C GLN A 22 17.16 13.21 -22.35
N SER A 23 17.59 11.99 -22.01
CA SER A 23 16.88 10.76 -22.36
C SER A 23 15.55 10.72 -21.60
N LYS A 24 14.51 10.20 -22.26
CA LYS A 24 13.18 10.00 -21.68
C LYS A 24 13.27 9.15 -20.42
N PHE A 25 12.43 9.44 -19.43
CA PHE A 25 12.20 8.53 -18.29
C PHE A 25 11.46 7.29 -18.79
N LYS A 26 12.11 6.13 -18.77
CA LYS A 26 11.60 4.87 -19.32
C LYS A 26 11.19 3.89 -18.24
N VAL A 27 9.93 3.44 -18.28
CA VAL A 27 9.37 2.47 -17.32
C VAL A 27 9.00 1.16 -18.02
N GLY A 28 9.51 0.05 -17.53
CA GLY A 28 9.09 -1.28 -17.95
C GLY A 28 7.97 -1.82 -17.05
N PHE A 29 6.91 -2.39 -17.60
CA PHE A 29 5.84 -3.01 -16.84
C PHE A 29 5.81 -4.51 -17.05
N ILE A 30 5.78 -5.28 -15.96
CA ILE A 30 5.42 -6.70 -15.99
C ILE A 30 4.05 -6.82 -15.34
N LEU A 31 3.10 -7.40 -16.07
CA LEU A 31 1.73 -7.57 -15.60
C LEU A 31 1.54 -9.03 -15.18
N ALA A 32 1.13 -9.24 -13.94
CA ALA A 32 0.72 -10.55 -13.45
C ALA A 32 -0.55 -11.03 -14.19
N ARG A 33 -0.82 -12.33 -14.13
CA ARG A 33 -2.14 -12.85 -14.49
C ARG A 33 -3.19 -12.21 -13.59
N SER A 34 -4.34 -11.83 -14.15
CA SER A 34 -5.41 -11.14 -13.44
C SER A 34 -4.94 -9.86 -12.72
N PHE A 35 -3.97 -9.13 -13.30
CA PHE A 35 -3.47 -7.89 -12.71
C PHE A 35 -4.57 -6.88 -12.43
N THR A 36 -4.36 -6.00 -11.46
CA THR A 36 -5.30 -4.94 -11.13
C THR A 36 -5.17 -3.80 -12.14
N LEU A 37 -6.20 -3.64 -12.99
CA LEU A 37 -6.19 -2.64 -14.07
C LEU A 37 -5.97 -1.22 -13.56
N SER A 38 -6.68 -0.81 -12.51
CA SER A 38 -6.60 0.56 -11.99
C SER A 38 -5.21 0.93 -11.48
N ALA A 39 -4.48 -0.04 -10.90
CA ALA A 39 -3.11 0.17 -10.47
C ALA A 39 -2.19 0.42 -11.68
N PHE A 40 -2.32 -0.39 -12.73
CA PHE A 40 -1.58 -0.21 -13.98
C PHE A 40 -1.96 1.11 -14.69
N SER A 41 -3.25 1.35 -14.93
CA SER A 41 -3.73 2.47 -15.72
C SER A 41 -3.40 3.81 -15.07
N LEU A 42 -3.60 3.97 -13.76
CA LEU A 42 -3.27 5.22 -13.06
C LEU A 42 -1.77 5.52 -13.09
N PHE A 43 -0.93 4.50 -12.98
CA PHE A 43 0.52 4.69 -13.10
C PHE A 43 0.88 5.14 -14.52
N VAL A 44 0.36 4.43 -15.53
CA VAL A 44 0.63 4.74 -16.94
C VAL A 44 0.09 6.11 -17.35
N ASP A 45 -1.12 6.47 -16.94
CA ASP A 45 -1.70 7.79 -17.25
C ASP A 45 -0.91 8.91 -16.58
N THR A 46 -0.40 8.68 -15.36
CA THR A 46 0.49 9.65 -14.71
C THR A 46 1.77 9.86 -15.53
N LEU A 47 2.37 8.78 -16.07
CA LEU A 47 3.53 8.89 -16.97
C LEU A 47 3.16 9.58 -18.29
N ARG A 48 2.03 9.22 -18.90
CA ARG A 48 1.53 9.79 -20.16
C ARG A 48 1.36 11.30 -20.07
N LEU A 49 0.68 11.76 -19.02
CA LEU A 49 0.37 13.17 -18.79
C LEU A 49 1.62 13.95 -18.34
N ALA A 50 2.54 13.33 -17.61
CA ALA A 50 3.83 13.93 -17.31
C ALA A 50 4.77 14.00 -18.52
N GLY A 51 4.57 13.10 -19.49
CA GLY A 51 5.38 12.96 -20.69
C GLY A 51 5.30 14.16 -21.64
N ASP A 52 4.29 15.01 -21.48
CA ASP A 52 3.98 16.15 -22.35
C ASP A 52 3.47 17.36 -21.54
N GLU A 53 3.11 18.43 -22.24
CA GLU A 53 2.35 19.56 -21.70
C GLU A 53 0.85 19.37 -21.98
N LEU A 54 0.01 19.72 -21.00
CA LEU A 54 -1.44 19.54 -21.06
C LEU A 54 -1.80 18.07 -21.33
N ASP A 55 -2.80 17.80 -22.18
CA ASP A 55 -3.27 16.44 -22.52
C ASP A 55 -2.97 16.06 -23.98
N ARG A 56 -1.80 16.47 -24.51
CA ARG A 56 -1.39 16.10 -25.88
C ARG A 56 -0.91 14.66 -26.01
N SER A 57 -0.71 13.97 -24.88
CA SER A 57 -0.42 12.52 -24.81
C SER A 57 0.82 12.05 -25.58
N ARG A 58 1.77 12.93 -25.94
CA ARG A 58 3.00 12.52 -26.62
C ARG A 58 4.00 11.97 -25.60
N ARG A 59 4.75 10.96 -26.02
CA ARG A 59 5.80 10.32 -25.19
C ARG A 59 7.13 11.08 -25.31
N LEU A 60 7.15 12.37 -24.98
CA LEU A 60 8.35 13.23 -25.18
C LEU A 60 9.35 13.10 -24.04
N ARG A 61 8.87 13.17 -22.79
CA ARG A 61 9.71 13.13 -21.57
C ARG A 61 9.61 11.81 -20.79
N ALA A 62 8.52 11.07 -20.99
CA ALA A 62 8.26 9.77 -20.40
C ALA A 62 7.91 8.77 -21.50
N ASP A 63 8.32 7.52 -21.32
CA ASP A 63 8.00 6.42 -22.21
C ASP A 63 7.89 5.11 -21.41
N TRP A 64 7.13 4.14 -21.91
CA TRP A 64 6.88 2.89 -21.20
C TRP A 64 6.58 1.74 -22.14
N GLU A 65 6.96 0.54 -21.70
CA GLU A 65 6.70 -0.71 -22.43
C GLU A 65 6.07 -1.73 -21.48
N VAL A 66 5.06 -2.48 -21.96
CA VAL A 66 4.55 -3.68 -21.30
C VAL A 66 5.36 -4.86 -21.80
N LEU A 67 6.14 -5.46 -20.90
CA LEU A 67 7.12 -6.50 -21.14
C LEU A 67 6.48 -7.87 -20.93
N ALA A 68 6.59 -8.75 -21.92
CA ALA A 68 6.18 -10.14 -21.80
C ALA A 68 7.06 -11.06 -22.66
N ASN A 69 7.08 -12.34 -22.33
CA ASN A 69 7.64 -13.41 -23.18
C ASN A 69 6.62 -13.93 -24.23
N THR A 70 5.45 -13.31 -24.30
CA THR A 70 4.32 -13.76 -25.13
C THR A 70 3.71 -12.59 -25.89
N ARG A 71 3.04 -12.90 -27.00
CA ARG A 71 2.21 -11.94 -27.75
C ARG A 71 0.73 -12.01 -27.38
N HIS A 72 0.35 -12.95 -26.50
CA HIS A 72 -1.02 -13.07 -26.03
C HIS A 72 -1.41 -11.87 -25.16
N LEU A 73 -2.69 -11.51 -25.22
CA LEU A 73 -3.23 -10.46 -24.37
C LEU A 73 -3.18 -10.89 -22.90
N ILE A 74 -2.75 -9.98 -22.03
CA ILE A 74 -2.74 -10.18 -20.59
C ILE A 74 -4.06 -9.66 -20.04
N ARG A 75 -4.88 -10.55 -19.48
CA ARG A 75 -6.20 -10.21 -18.95
C ARG A 75 -6.09 -9.71 -17.50
N SER A 76 -6.64 -8.54 -17.22
CA SER A 76 -6.79 -7.99 -15.87
C SER A 76 -7.90 -8.69 -15.08
N SER A 77 -7.94 -8.49 -13.76
CA SER A 77 -8.99 -9.05 -12.89
C SER A 77 -10.41 -8.58 -13.23
N CYS A 78 -10.57 -7.39 -13.82
CA CYS A 78 -11.87 -6.88 -14.26
C CYS A 78 -12.22 -7.26 -15.70
N GLY A 79 -11.41 -8.09 -16.36
CA GLY A 79 -11.70 -8.67 -17.67
C GLY A 79 -11.17 -7.86 -18.86
N VAL A 80 -10.73 -6.62 -18.67
CA VAL A 80 -10.04 -5.82 -19.70
C VAL A 80 -8.68 -6.45 -20.00
N SER A 81 -8.30 -6.50 -21.28
CA SER A 81 -7.05 -7.13 -21.71
C SER A 81 -6.08 -6.11 -22.27
N VAL A 82 -4.79 -6.27 -21.95
CA VAL A 82 -3.70 -5.40 -22.38
C VAL A 82 -2.73 -6.19 -23.25
N ALA A 83 -2.38 -5.63 -24.41
CA ALA A 83 -1.38 -6.22 -25.29
C ALA A 83 0.04 -5.90 -24.75
N PRO A 84 0.95 -6.89 -24.70
CA PRO A 84 2.38 -6.63 -24.56
C PRO A 84 2.86 -5.72 -25.69
N THR A 85 3.75 -4.78 -25.37
CA THR A 85 4.31 -3.84 -26.36
C THR A 85 5.77 -4.11 -26.68
N SER A 86 6.41 -5.03 -25.95
CA SER A 86 7.82 -5.37 -26.10
C SER A 86 8.11 -6.74 -25.49
N ASP A 87 9.13 -7.40 -26.01
CA ASP A 87 9.67 -8.64 -25.45
C ASP A 87 10.44 -8.36 -24.14
N LEU A 88 10.93 -9.40 -23.47
CA LEU A 88 11.84 -9.28 -22.32
C LEU A 88 13.26 -8.84 -22.76
N VAL A 89 13.38 -7.60 -23.25
CA VAL A 89 14.62 -6.95 -23.72
C VAL A 89 15.57 -6.58 -22.56
N ALA A 90 16.84 -6.25 -22.83
CA ALA A 90 17.82 -5.90 -21.78
C ALA A 90 17.26 -4.93 -20.71
N PRO A 91 17.27 -5.28 -19.40
CA PRO A 91 16.67 -4.49 -18.33
C PRO A 91 17.17 -3.04 -18.24
N GLU A 92 18.43 -2.80 -18.59
CA GLU A 92 19.12 -1.51 -18.54
C GLU A 92 18.51 -0.47 -19.50
N ARG A 93 17.63 -0.90 -20.42
CA ARG A 93 16.81 0.00 -21.24
C ARG A 93 15.79 0.80 -20.44
N PHE A 94 15.50 0.39 -19.21
CA PHE A 94 14.51 1.02 -18.33
C PHE A 94 15.16 1.64 -17.11
N ASP A 95 14.66 2.81 -16.70
CA ASP A 95 15.05 3.47 -15.45
C ASP A 95 14.46 2.76 -14.22
N VAL A 96 13.34 2.05 -14.40
CA VAL A 96 12.64 1.26 -13.38
C VAL A 96 11.74 0.22 -14.04
N ILE A 97 11.62 -0.94 -13.41
CA ILE A 97 10.66 -1.97 -13.79
C ILE A 97 9.59 -2.09 -12.69
N VAL A 98 8.33 -1.98 -13.08
CA VAL A 98 7.15 -2.04 -12.20
C VAL A 98 6.43 -3.36 -12.45
N VAL A 99 6.24 -4.14 -11.39
CA VAL A 99 5.47 -5.38 -11.40
C VAL A 99 4.08 -5.08 -10.87
N VAL A 100 3.06 -5.24 -11.70
CA VAL A 100 1.65 -5.03 -11.31
C VAL A 100 1.04 -6.38 -10.97
N GLY A 101 0.69 -6.56 -9.69
CA GLY A 101 0.07 -7.78 -9.23
C GLY A 101 -1.43 -7.89 -9.53
N GLY A 102 -1.95 -9.10 -9.36
CA GLY A 102 -3.35 -9.47 -9.55
C GLY A 102 -3.99 -10.13 -8.35
N LEU A 103 -5.04 -10.91 -8.60
CA LEU A 103 -5.69 -11.72 -7.57
C LEU A 103 -4.68 -12.70 -6.95
N LEU A 104 -4.64 -12.76 -5.63
CA LEU A 104 -3.84 -13.76 -4.91
C LEU A 104 -4.57 -15.12 -4.92
N GLY A 105 -3.79 -16.20 -4.92
CA GLY A 105 -4.33 -17.57 -4.90
C GLY A 105 -4.70 -18.13 -6.28
N THR A 106 -4.36 -17.43 -7.37
CA THR A 106 -4.34 -18.00 -8.72
C THR A 106 -3.05 -18.80 -8.90
N ASP A 107 -3.14 -20.00 -9.48
CA ASP A 107 -1.96 -20.76 -9.86
C ASP A 107 -1.13 -19.95 -10.87
N GLN A 108 0.18 -19.81 -10.57
CA GLN A 108 1.16 -19.09 -11.38
C GLN A 108 0.81 -17.62 -11.67
N SER A 109 0.91 -16.76 -10.65
CA SER A 109 0.79 -15.30 -10.76
C SER A 109 1.63 -14.69 -11.90
N CYS A 110 2.77 -15.32 -12.22
CA CYS A 110 3.65 -14.96 -13.33
C CYS A 110 4.42 -16.19 -13.85
N ASP A 111 4.82 -16.13 -15.11
CA ASP A 111 5.58 -17.20 -15.76
C ASP A 111 7.06 -17.16 -15.33
N ALA A 112 7.74 -18.30 -15.42
CA ALA A 112 9.12 -18.47 -14.91
C ALA A 112 10.13 -17.52 -15.58
N GLU A 113 9.94 -17.20 -16.86
CA GLU A 113 10.77 -16.28 -17.62
C GLU A 113 10.70 -14.85 -17.07
N ALA A 114 9.51 -14.40 -16.66
CA ALA A 114 9.34 -13.08 -16.07
C ALA A 114 10.03 -12.99 -14.69
N LEU A 115 9.97 -14.06 -13.88
CA LEU A 115 10.71 -14.14 -12.63
C LEU A 115 12.23 -14.14 -12.86
N ALA A 116 12.72 -14.87 -13.87
CA ALA A 116 14.13 -14.87 -14.24
C ALA A 116 14.58 -13.48 -14.71
N TYR A 117 13.76 -12.80 -15.52
CA TYR A 117 14.00 -11.44 -15.98
C TYR A 117 14.07 -10.43 -14.81
N LEU A 118 13.18 -10.53 -13.82
CA LEU A 118 13.24 -9.69 -12.63
C LEU A 118 14.52 -9.90 -11.81
N LYS A 119 15.01 -11.14 -11.72
CA LYS A 119 16.31 -11.44 -11.09
C LYS A 119 17.47 -10.85 -11.90
N GLN A 120 17.41 -10.91 -13.24
CA GLN A 120 18.39 -10.28 -14.12
C GLN A 120 18.40 -8.75 -13.94
N ALA A 121 17.23 -8.11 -13.93
CA ALA A 121 17.09 -6.68 -13.68
C ALA A 121 17.67 -6.26 -12.31
N ALA A 122 17.41 -7.05 -11.27
CA ALA A 122 18.00 -6.85 -9.96
C ALA A 122 19.54 -6.93 -9.98
N LYS A 123 20.11 -7.91 -10.71
CA LYS A 123 21.57 -8.05 -10.89
C LYS A 123 22.17 -6.87 -11.65
N ALA A 124 21.46 -6.37 -12.66
CA ALA A 124 21.78 -5.16 -13.42
C ALA A 124 21.57 -3.86 -12.61
N ARG A 125 21.09 -3.95 -11.37
CA ARG A 125 20.79 -2.82 -10.47
C ARG A 125 19.70 -1.89 -10.98
N VAL A 126 18.83 -2.38 -11.86
CA VAL A 126 17.61 -1.66 -12.26
C VAL A 126 16.63 -1.68 -11.07
N PRO A 127 16.09 -0.52 -10.66
CA PRO A 127 15.07 -0.46 -9.60
C PRO A 127 13.85 -1.31 -9.93
N LEU A 128 13.33 -2.03 -8.92
CA LEU A 128 12.14 -2.86 -9.05
C LEU A 128 11.06 -2.38 -8.10
N ILE A 129 9.83 -2.25 -8.60
CA ILE A 129 8.68 -1.77 -7.81
C ILE A 129 7.57 -2.81 -7.86
N GLY A 130 7.11 -3.25 -6.70
CA GLY A 130 5.88 -4.04 -6.56
C GLY A 130 4.67 -3.12 -6.43
N LEU A 131 3.73 -3.20 -7.36
CA LEU A 131 2.51 -2.42 -7.33
C LEU A 131 1.31 -3.32 -7.02
N CYS A 132 0.50 -2.91 -6.04
CA CYS A 132 -0.56 -3.74 -5.48
C CYS A 132 0.05 -5.06 -4.96
N THR A 133 -0.49 -6.20 -5.36
CA THR A 133 0.04 -7.52 -5.00
C THR A 133 1.34 -7.88 -5.76
N GLY A 134 1.87 -7.01 -6.62
CA GLY A 134 3.15 -7.24 -7.32
C GLY A 134 4.33 -7.35 -6.34
N THR A 135 4.20 -6.78 -5.14
CA THR A 135 5.14 -6.96 -4.04
C THR A 135 5.28 -8.42 -3.61
N PHE A 136 4.21 -9.22 -3.69
CA PHE A 136 4.26 -10.66 -3.39
C PHE A 136 5.15 -11.39 -4.38
N MET A 137 5.01 -11.10 -5.67
CA MET A 137 5.84 -11.71 -6.72
C MET A 137 7.33 -11.37 -6.54
N LEU A 138 7.65 -10.12 -6.21
CA LEU A 138 9.03 -9.74 -5.91
C LEU A 138 9.55 -10.41 -4.62
N ALA A 139 8.70 -10.63 -3.62
CA ALA A 139 9.04 -11.34 -2.40
C ALA A 139 9.32 -12.84 -2.68
N GLU A 140 8.47 -13.51 -3.46
CA GLU A 140 8.65 -14.90 -3.92
C GLU A 140 9.95 -15.08 -4.72
N ALA A 141 10.32 -14.07 -5.52
CA ALA A 141 11.58 -14.06 -6.25
C ALA A 141 12.82 -13.83 -5.36
N GLY A 142 12.64 -13.57 -4.06
CA GLY A 142 13.71 -13.26 -3.10
C GLY A 142 14.27 -11.84 -3.25
N LEU A 143 13.54 -10.93 -3.89
CA LEU A 143 14.04 -9.61 -4.28
C LEU A 143 13.74 -8.52 -3.26
N MET A 144 13.02 -8.81 -2.17
CA MET A 144 12.52 -7.82 -1.21
C MET A 144 13.16 -7.85 0.19
N GLY A 145 14.24 -8.63 0.39
CA GLY A 145 14.82 -8.93 1.71
C GLY A 145 15.12 -7.73 2.62
N ALA A 146 15.82 -6.71 2.09
CA ALA A 146 16.20 -5.53 2.88
C ALA A 146 15.14 -4.42 2.90
N HIS A 147 14.11 -4.51 2.05
CA HIS A 147 13.11 -3.47 1.85
C HIS A 147 12.06 -3.49 2.97
N HIS A 148 11.54 -2.32 3.36
CA HIS A 148 10.32 -2.25 4.17
C HIS A 148 9.12 -2.32 3.22
N ASN A 149 8.55 -3.52 3.10
CA ASN A 149 7.45 -3.80 2.17
C ASN A 149 6.19 -3.06 2.59
N CYS A 150 5.67 -2.24 1.69
CA CYS A 150 4.41 -1.55 1.81
C CYS A 150 3.35 -2.31 0.97
N VAL A 151 2.41 -2.95 1.65
CA VAL A 151 1.33 -3.71 1.01
C VAL A 151 -0.03 -3.13 1.41
N SER A 152 -1.09 -3.47 0.68
CA SER A 152 -2.44 -3.09 1.04
C SER A 152 -2.80 -3.61 2.44
N TRP A 153 -3.52 -2.82 3.24
CA TRP A 153 -4.11 -3.26 4.50
C TRP A 153 -4.95 -4.52 4.34
N LEU A 154 -5.50 -4.76 3.15
CA LEU A 154 -6.29 -5.95 2.83
C LEU A 154 -5.46 -7.23 2.80
N HIS A 155 -4.18 -7.13 2.46
CA HIS A 155 -3.30 -8.29 2.20
C HIS A 155 -2.11 -8.35 3.17
N VAL A 156 -2.09 -7.53 4.21
CA VAL A 156 -0.94 -7.44 5.11
C VAL A 156 -0.72 -8.71 5.92
N ASP A 157 -1.78 -9.35 6.40
CA ASP A 157 -1.68 -10.58 7.19
C ASP A 157 -1.29 -11.76 6.30
N GLU A 158 -1.90 -11.87 5.12
CA GLU A 158 -1.50 -12.86 4.12
C GLU A 158 -0.03 -12.72 3.69
N PHE A 159 0.48 -11.49 3.58
CA PHE A 159 1.91 -11.26 3.31
C PHE A 159 2.80 -11.72 4.48
N ARG A 160 2.40 -11.45 5.74
CA ARG A 160 3.14 -11.89 6.93
C ARG A 160 3.22 -13.41 7.01
N ASP A 161 2.11 -14.08 6.73
CA ASP A 161 2.03 -15.54 6.79
C ASP A 161 2.91 -16.19 5.72
N ARG A 162 2.90 -15.66 4.49
CA ARG A 162 3.73 -16.18 3.37
C ARG A 162 5.21 -15.83 3.51
N PHE A 163 5.54 -14.66 4.08
CA PHE A 163 6.91 -14.15 4.16
C PHE A 163 7.28 -13.67 5.58
N PRO A 164 7.30 -14.56 6.58
CA PRO A 164 7.49 -14.18 7.99
C PRO A 164 8.85 -13.52 8.29
N HIS A 165 9.83 -13.72 7.41
CA HIS A 165 11.17 -13.15 7.51
C HIS A 165 11.28 -11.74 6.89
N LEU A 166 10.25 -11.28 6.17
CA LEU A 166 10.25 -9.97 5.52
C LEU A 166 9.55 -8.92 6.36
N ARG A 167 10.10 -7.70 6.33
CA ARG A 167 9.51 -6.55 7.01
C ARG A 167 8.36 -6.02 6.18
N VAL A 168 7.14 -5.98 6.74
CA VAL A 168 5.94 -5.52 6.05
C VAL A 168 5.14 -4.53 6.89
N ARG A 169 4.57 -3.52 6.22
CA ARG A 169 3.74 -2.48 6.81
C ARG A 169 2.59 -2.13 5.85
N ALA A 170 1.47 -1.69 6.42
CA ALA A 170 0.30 -1.26 5.66
C ALA A 170 -0.33 0.02 6.25
N ASP A 171 0.47 0.78 6.98
CA ASP A 171 0.15 2.06 7.61
C ASP A 171 0.47 3.25 6.69
N ARG A 172 0.99 3.00 5.48
CA ARG A 172 1.34 4.04 4.51
C ARG A 172 0.99 3.65 3.06
N LEU A 173 1.01 4.60 2.13
CA LEU A 173 0.65 4.38 0.72
C LEU A 173 1.71 3.59 -0.06
N PHE A 174 2.98 3.98 0.05
CA PHE A 174 4.08 3.32 -0.63
C PHE A 174 5.40 3.51 0.11
N ASN A 175 6.39 2.70 -0.24
CA ASN A 175 7.77 2.87 0.20
C ASN A 175 8.69 2.73 -1.01
N PHE A 176 9.70 3.58 -1.11
CA PHE A 176 10.71 3.52 -2.16
C PHE A 176 12.09 3.93 -1.60
N ASP A 177 13.08 3.07 -1.75
CA ASP A 177 14.42 3.22 -1.16
C ASP A 177 15.55 3.45 -2.20
N GLY A 178 15.19 3.80 -3.44
CA GLY A 178 16.14 3.99 -4.53
C GLY A 178 16.35 2.73 -5.38
N ARG A 179 16.16 1.54 -4.82
CA ARG A 179 16.37 0.24 -5.51
C ARG A 179 15.16 -0.67 -5.51
N ARG A 180 14.34 -0.57 -4.47
CA ARG A 180 13.11 -1.32 -4.29
C ARG A 180 11.98 -0.36 -3.96
N GLY A 181 10.84 -0.61 -4.58
CA GLY A 181 9.59 0.02 -4.26
C GLY A 181 8.51 -0.99 -3.96
N SER A 182 7.55 -0.59 -3.14
CA SER A 182 6.32 -1.32 -2.90
C SER A 182 5.19 -0.33 -2.65
N CYS A 183 4.02 -0.61 -3.19
CA CYS A 183 2.87 0.28 -3.12
C CYS A 183 1.59 -0.52 -2.91
N ALA A 184 0.73 -0.02 -2.02
CA ALA A 184 -0.53 -0.65 -1.66
C ALA A 184 -1.47 -0.88 -2.87
N GLY A 185 -1.33 -0.07 -3.92
CA GLY A 185 -2.16 -0.14 -5.14
C GLY A 185 -3.33 0.83 -5.09
N GLY A 186 -4.34 0.61 -5.94
CA GLY A 186 -5.45 1.54 -6.11
C GLY A 186 -4.95 2.95 -6.52
N SER A 187 -5.55 4.00 -5.96
CA SER A 187 -5.15 5.38 -6.28
C SER A 187 -3.73 5.75 -5.87
N SER A 188 -3.11 5.00 -4.94
CA SER A 188 -1.70 5.24 -4.55
C SER A 188 -0.69 4.93 -5.65
N ALA A 189 -1.12 4.23 -6.71
CA ALA A 189 -0.33 4.04 -7.92
C ALA A 189 0.00 5.38 -8.61
N ALA A 190 -0.96 6.32 -8.65
CA ALA A 190 -0.75 7.66 -9.20
C ALA A 190 0.21 8.46 -8.31
N ASP A 191 0.08 8.37 -6.98
CA ASP A 191 0.99 9.07 -6.06
C ASP A 191 2.44 8.58 -6.21
N LEU A 192 2.65 7.26 -6.30
CA LEU A 192 3.98 6.71 -6.55
C LEU A 192 4.52 7.14 -7.92
N ALA A 193 3.71 7.06 -8.98
CA ALA A 193 4.14 7.51 -10.31
C ALA A 193 4.50 9.00 -10.32
N ALA A 194 3.69 9.85 -9.67
CA ALA A 194 3.94 11.28 -9.56
C ALA A 194 5.22 11.58 -8.76
N PHE A 195 5.47 10.82 -7.70
CA PHE A 195 6.72 10.88 -6.94
C PHE A 195 7.94 10.59 -7.84
N LEU A 196 7.87 9.54 -8.66
CA LEU A 196 8.95 9.18 -9.60
C LEU A 196 9.15 10.24 -10.69
N VAL A 197 8.05 10.71 -11.30
CA VAL A 197 8.05 11.78 -12.30
C VAL A 197 8.66 13.05 -11.74
N ARG A 198 8.27 13.44 -10.52
CA ARG A 198 8.80 14.64 -9.86
C ARG A 198 10.32 14.57 -9.74
N SER A 199 10.86 13.41 -9.38
CA SER A 199 12.31 13.18 -9.27
C SER A 199 13.02 13.08 -10.62
N ARG A 200 12.38 12.55 -11.67
CA ARG A 200 13.03 12.22 -12.95
C ARG A 200 12.84 13.26 -14.05
N ILE A 201 11.66 13.85 -14.12
CA ILE A 201 11.26 14.83 -15.14
C ILE A 201 11.17 16.23 -14.53
N GLY A 202 10.59 16.33 -13.33
CA GLY A 202 10.50 17.57 -12.57
C GLY A 202 9.11 17.84 -11.99
N PRO A 203 9.01 18.80 -11.06
CA PRO A 203 7.78 19.09 -10.32
C PRO A 203 6.63 19.54 -11.21
N ALA A 204 6.89 20.36 -12.23
CA ALA A 204 5.84 20.83 -13.15
C ALA A 204 5.18 19.69 -13.95
N ALA A 205 5.96 18.68 -14.35
CA ALA A 205 5.43 17.51 -15.06
C ALA A 205 4.55 16.63 -14.15
N ALA A 206 4.97 16.44 -12.89
CA ALA A 206 4.16 15.74 -11.90
C ALA A 206 2.85 16.49 -11.62
N GLN A 207 2.90 17.81 -11.48
CA GLN A 207 1.72 18.64 -11.26
C GLN A 207 0.73 18.56 -12.44
N ASN A 208 1.21 18.69 -13.68
CA ASN A 208 0.37 18.55 -14.88
C ASN A 208 -0.40 17.22 -14.88
N ALA A 209 0.28 16.12 -14.54
CA ALA A 209 -0.36 14.81 -14.48
C ALA A 209 -1.48 14.74 -13.42
N LEU A 210 -1.23 15.28 -12.23
CA LEU A 210 -2.20 15.28 -11.14
C LEU A 210 -3.41 16.18 -11.43
N ASP A 211 -3.18 17.36 -12.00
CA ASP A 211 -4.24 18.31 -12.35
C ASP A 211 -5.19 17.73 -13.40
N VAL A 212 -4.65 17.12 -14.46
CA VAL A 212 -5.47 16.51 -15.51
C VAL A 212 -6.22 15.28 -14.98
N LEU A 213 -5.61 14.50 -14.08
CA LEU A 213 -6.28 13.38 -13.40
C LEU A 213 -7.29 13.81 -12.32
N GLN A 214 -7.45 15.11 -12.06
CA GLN A 214 -8.30 15.65 -10.99
C GLN A 214 -7.90 15.11 -9.60
N ILE A 215 -6.59 14.94 -9.37
CA ILE A 215 -6.03 14.55 -8.08
C ILE A 215 -5.56 15.82 -7.37
N ASN A 216 -6.36 16.29 -6.40
CA ASN A 216 -6.19 17.58 -5.72
C ASN A 216 -4.76 17.86 -5.22
N HIS A 217 -4.05 16.84 -4.74
CA HIS A 217 -2.64 16.94 -4.38
C HIS A 217 -2.00 15.55 -4.37
N ALA A 218 -0.68 15.49 -4.62
CA ALA A 218 0.10 14.29 -4.42
C ALA A 218 0.11 13.94 -2.93
N ARG A 219 -0.38 12.74 -2.57
CA ARG A 219 -0.27 12.25 -1.20
C ARG A 219 1.17 11.84 -0.92
N HIS A 220 1.64 12.16 0.28
CA HIS A 220 3.00 11.84 0.68
C HIS A 220 3.15 10.33 0.89
N PHE A 221 4.36 9.80 0.72
CA PHE A 221 4.61 8.35 0.83
C PHE A 221 4.27 7.79 2.22
N THR A 222 4.31 8.63 3.26
CA THR A 222 3.93 8.29 4.64
C THR A 222 2.44 8.41 4.92
N ASP A 223 1.64 8.90 3.96
CA ASP A 223 0.21 9.08 4.17
C ASP A 223 -0.45 7.72 4.34
N ALA A 224 -1.46 7.68 5.19
CA ALA A 224 -2.14 6.44 5.54
C ALA A 224 -3.06 5.96 4.42
N GLN A 225 -3.20 4.64 4.30
CA GLN A 225 -4.16 4.04 3.38
C GLN A 225 -5.59 4.36 3.82
N ALA A 226 -6.49 4.60 2.86
CA ALA A 226 -7.90 4.84 3.18
C ALA A 226 -8.57 3.54 3.66
N ARG A 227 -9.32 3.61 4.77
CA ARG A 227 -10.08 2.47 5.33
C ARG A 227 -11.34 2.96 6.05
N LEU A 228 -12.50 2.41 5.68
CA LEU A 228 -13.83 2.86 6.14
C LEU A 228 -14.06 2.80 7.66
N PRO A 229 -13.73 1.70 8.37
CA PRO A 229 -13.88 1.64 9.83
C PRO A 229 -13.08 2.70 10.59
N ILE A 230 -11.96 3.16 10.00
CA ILE A 230 -11.18 4.28 10.53
C ILE A 230 -11.85 5.61 10.21
N ARG A 231 -12.35 5.77 8.97
CA ARG A 231 -13.13 6.95 8.56
C ARG A 231 -14.34 7.20 9.46
N GLN A 232 -15.00 6.14 9.93
CA GLN A 232 -16.12 6.23 10.87
C GLN A 232 -15.72 6.71 12.28
N LEU A 233 -14.47 6.51 12.70
CA LEU A 233 -13.97 7.04 13.97
C LEU A 233 -13.56 8.51 13.85
N THR A 234 -13.21 8.92 12.64
CA THR A 234 -12.55 10.21 12.38
C THR A 234 -13.45 11.24 11.73
N GLY A 235 -14.61 10.83 11.19
CA GLY A 235 -15.47 11.66 10.36
C GLY A 235 -14.92 11.90 8.94
N ASP A 236 -15.58 12.77 8.19
CA ASP A 236 -15.23 13.15 6.81
C ASP A 236 -14.15 14.25 6.69
N GLY A 237 -13.56 14.66 7.82
CA GLY A 237 -12.52 15.69 7.86
C GLY A 237 -11.14 15.20 7.46
N THR A 238 -10.26 16.14 7.08
CA THR A 238 -8.83 15.90 6.86
C THR A 238 -8.17 15.53 8.19
N ILE A 239 -7.83 14.26 8.36
CA ILE A 239 -7.21 13.72 9.57
C ILE A 239 -5.70 13.79 9.45
N ASP A 240 -5.01 14.10 10.54
CA ASP A 240 -3.54 14.02 10.59
C ASP A 240 -3.07 12.61 10.18
N ASN A 241 -2.20 12.54 9.18
CA ASN A 241 -1.72 11.28 8.61
C ASN A 241 -1.11 10.35 9.67
N ARG A 242 -0.53 10.90 10.75
CA ARG A 242 0.02 10.09 11.86
C ARG A 242 -1.09 9.42 12.66
N VAL A 243 -2.20 10.11 12.92
CA VAL A 243 -3.35 9.51 13.63
C VAL A 243 -3.95 8.39 12.79
N ASN A 244 -4.16 8.63 11.49
CA ASN A 244 -4.69 7.61 10.59
C ASN A 244 -3.76 6.39 10.47
N ALA A 245 -2.44 6.61 10.32
CA ALA A 245 -1.45 5.53 10.28
C ALA A 245 -1.42 4.71 11.59
N VAL A 246 -1.58 5.37 12.73
CA VAL A 246 -1.69 4.69 14.04
C VAL A 246 -2.99 3.90 14.14
N LEU A 247 -4.13 4.43 13.70
CA LEU A 247 -5.40 3.70 13.69
C LEU A 247 -5.35 2.46 12.79
N LEU A 248 -4.71 2.56 11.61
CA LEU A 248 -4.45 1.40 10.73
C LEU A 248 -3.58 0.36 11.44
N THR A 249 -2.52 0.82 12.10
CA THR A 249 -1.62 -0.08 12.84
C THR A 249 -2.34 -0.76 14.00
N MET A 250 -3.17 -0.04 14.75
CA MET A 250 -4.01 -0.61 15.80
C MET A 250 -4.91 -1.71 15.24
N GLU A 251 -5.59 -1.43 14.15
CA GLU A 251 -6.52 -2.37 13.53
C GLU A 251 -5.85 -3.63 12.96
N GLN A 252 -4.60 -3.52 12.53
CA GLN A 252 -3.81 -4.68 12.10
C GLN A 252 -3.25 -5.49 13.28
N ASN A 253 -3.40 -5.01 14.51
CA ASN A 253 -2.82 -5.64 15.71
C ASN A 253 -3.88 -5.79 16.82
N LEU A 254 -5.12 -6.15 16.47
CA LEU A 254 -6.21 -6.28 17.46
C LEU A 254 -6.00 -7.43 18.44
N VAL A 255 -5.49 -8.58 17.97
CA VAL A 255 -5.25 -9.79 18.78
C VAL A 255 -4.09 -9.59 19.75
N ALA A 256 -3.00 -9.00 19.26
CA ALA A 256 -1.78 -8.72 20.02
C ALA A 256 -1.48 -7.20 20.00
N PRO A 257 -2.13 -6.42 20.88
CA PRO A 257 -2.04 -4.96 20.83
C PRO A 257 -0.63 -4.43 21.08
N LYS A 258 -0.12 -3.65 20.12
CA LYS A 258 1.08 -2.81 20.33
C LYS A 258 0.88 -1.81 21.47
N THR A 259 1.93 -1.52 22.22
CA THR A 259 1.89 -0.48 23.25
C THR A 259 1.77 0.91 22.63
N ILE A 260 1.30 1.90 23.40
CA ILE A 260 1.15 3.27 22.90
C ILE A 260 2.52 3.87 22.53
N GLU A 261 3.59 3.48 23.24
CA GLU A 261 4.97 3.84 22.91
C GLU A 261 5.40 3.29 21.55
N GLN A 262 5.10 2.02 21.26
CA GLN A 262 5.42 1.40 19.97
C GLN A 262 4.65 2.07 18.83
N LEU A 263 3.39 2.42 19.06
CA LEU A 263 2.57 3.15 18.10
C LEU A 263 3.10 4.56 17.84
N ALA A 264 3.49 5.29 18.89
CA ALA A 264 4.08 6.62 18.75
C ALA A 264 5.41 6.58 17.97
N ALA A 265 6.26 5.58 18.25
CA ALA A 265 7.50 5.36 17.54
C ALA A 265 7.29 5.02 16.05
N SER A 266 6.21 4.31 15.69
CA SER A 266 5.92 3.93 14.29
C SER A 266 5.69 5.11 13.35
N VAL A 267 5.28 6.25 13.91
CA VAL A 267 5.04 7.53 13.21
C VAL A 267 5.98 8.65 13.68
N SER A 268 7.12 8.28 14.28
CA SER A 268 8.20 9.19 14.68
C SER A 268 7.79 10.33 15.62
N VAL A 269 6.92 10.06 16.61
CA VAL A 269 6.57 11.03 17.66
C VAL A 269 6.71 10.45 19.07
N SER A 270 6.76 11.32 20.08
CA SER A 270 6.71 10.88 21.48
C SER A 270 5.31 10.42 21.89
N ARG A 271 5.20 9.58 22.94
CA ARG A 271 3.91 9.16 23.53
C ARG A 271 3.03 10.37 23.87
N ARG A 272 3.58 11.38 24.53
CA ARG A 272 2.85 12.61 24.91
C ARG A 272 2.30 13.34 23.70
N GLN A 273 3.07 13.43 22.62
CA GLN A 273 2.64 14.05 21.38
C GLN A 273 1.53 13.25 20.71
N LEU A 274 1.63 11.91 20.70
CA LEU A 274 0.58 11.05 20.17
C LEU A 274 -0.73 11.20 20.94
N GLU A 275 -0.67 11.18 22.29
CA GLU A 275 -1.85 11.37 23.14
C GLU A 275 -2.52 12.73 22.91
N ARG A 276 -1.72 13.78 22.71
CA ARG A 276 -2.23 15.11 22.36
C ARG A 276 -2.91 15.10 20.99
N LEU A 277 -2.29 14.51 19.96
CA LEU A 277 -2.87 14.42 18.62
C LEU A 277 -4.23 13.71 18.65
N PHE A 278 -4.32 12.56 19.33
CA PHE A 278 -5.57 11.83 19.48
C PHE A 278 -6.65 12.64 20.20
N ARG A 279 -6.31 13.37 21.28
CA ARG A 279 -7.28 14.24 21.96
C ARG A 279 -7.75 15.40 21.08
N THR A 280 -6.84 16.05 20.37
CA THR A 280 -7.17 17.19 19.51
C THR A 280 -8.04 16.77 18.33
N ILE A 281 -7.76 15.62 17.72
CA ILE A 281 -8.39 15.21 16.45
C ILE A 281 -9.61 14.34 16.67
N LEU A 282 -9.58 13.43 17.65
CA LEU A 282 -10.64 12.44 17.90
C LEU A 282 -11.40 12.67 19.21
N GLY A 283 -11.00 13.67 20.01
CA GLY A 283 -11.60 13.92 21.32
C GLY A 283 -11.34 12.82 22.37
N MET A 284 -10.43 11.87 22.09
CA MET A 284 -10.18 10.71 22.95
C MET A 284 -8.69 10.35 23.04
N SER A 285 -8.34 9.45 23.97
CA SER A 285 -6.96 8.94 24.08
C SER A 285 -6.68 7.80 23.08
N PRO A 286 -5.41 7.55 22.72
CA PRO A 286 -5.03 6.40 21.89
C PRO A 286 -5.55 5.06 22.44
N ALA A 287 -5.47 4.85 23.76
CA ALA A 287 -5.96 3.63 24.40
C ALA A 287 -7.49 3.45 24.25
N ARG A 288 -8.26 4.54 24.32
CA ARG A 288 -9.71 4.51 24.10
C ARG A 288 -10.04 4.18 22.64
N ALA A 289 -9.37 4.84 21.68
CA ALA A 289 -9.56 4.56 20.26
C ALA A 289 -9.23 3.10 19.91
N TYR A 290 -8.15 2.55 20.47
CA TYR A 290 -7.77 1.16 20.28
C TYR A 290 -8.83 0.20 20.82
N SER A 291 -9.36 0.48 22.02
CA SER A 291 -10.45 -0.30 22.61
C SER A 291 -11.71 -0.25 21.74
N GLU A 292 -12.03 0.91 21.17
CA GLU A 292 -13.18 1.08 20.29
C GLU A 292 -13.03 0.32 18.97
N LEU A 293 -11.85 0.33 18.34
CA LEU A 293 -11.55 -0.48 17.15
C LEU A 293 -11.77 -1.98 17.43
N ARG A 294 -11.27 -2.47 18.57
CA ARG A 294 -11.43 -3.87 19.00
C ARG A 294 -12.89 -4.24 19.19
N LEU A 295 -13.67 -3.37 19.85
CA LEU A 295 -15.09 -3.60 20.09
C LEU A 295 -15.93 -3.51 18.82
N ARG A 296 -15.60 -2.61 17.88
CA ARG A 296 -16.22 -2.56 16.54
C ARG A 296 -15.97 -3.84 15.75
N ARG A 297 -14.74 -4.36 15.77
CA ARG A 297 -14.44 -5.66 15.13
C ARG A 297 -15.24 -6.79 15.78
N ALA A 298 -15.37 -6.78 17.11
CA ALA A 298 -16.16 -7.76 17.82
C ALA A 298 -17.65 -7.67 17.46
N HIS A 299 -18.20 -6.46 17.34
CA HIS A 299 -19.57 -6.23 16.91
C HIS A 299 -19.81 -6.80 15.51
N TYR A 300 -18.90 -6.55 14.57
CA TYR A 300 -18.95 -7.14 13.23
C TYR A 300 -18.96 -8.68 13.29
N LEU A 301 -18.06 -9.29 14.07
CA LEU A 301 -18.00 -10.75 14.20
C LEU A 301 -19.24 -11.35 14.87
N LEU A 302 -19.85 -10.65 15.82
CA LEU A 302 -21.07 -11.09 16.50
C LEU A 302 -22.28 -11.13 15.58
N ILE A 303 -22.36 -10.20 14.62
CA ILE A 303 -23.47 -10.09 13.65
C ILE A 303 -23.25 -11.00 12.45
N ASN A 304 -22.01 -11.12 11.98
CA ASN A 304 -21.71 -11.78 10.70
C ASN A 304 -21.21 -13.22 10.86
N THR A 305 -21.11 -13.76 12.08
CA THR A 305 -20.61 -15.12 12.33
C THR A 305 -21.27 -15.77 13.56
N ASP A 306 -21.29 -17.11 13.56
CA ASP A 306 -21.79 -17.92 14.69
C ASP A 306 -20.72 -18.29 15.74
N ARG A 307 -19.53 -17.70 15.65
CA ARG A 307 -18.36 -18.04 16.50
C ARG A 307 -18.63 -17.80 17.99
N ARG A 308 -18.16 -18.61 18.93
CA ARG A 308 -18.52 -18.41 20.35
C ARG A 308 -18.02 -17.04 20.85
N ILE A 309 -18.78 -16.39 21.74
CA ILE A 309 -18.47 -15.06 22.28
C ILE A 309 -17.08 -15.02 22.92
N VAL A 310 -16.68 -16.12 23.58
CA VAL A 310 -15.35 -16.28 24.18
C VAL A 310 -14.25 -16.26 23.11
N ASP A 311 -14.45 -16.95 21.99
CA ASP A 311 -13.48 -16.96 20.87
C ASP A 311 -13.37 -15.56 20.24
N ILE A 312 -14.50 -14.85 20.07
CA ILE A 312 -14.52 -13.48 19.58
C ILE A 312 -13.74 -12.54 20.52
N ALA A 313 -13.89 -12.71 21.84
CA ALA A 313 -13.16 -11.90 22.82
C ALA A 313 -11.64 -12.07 22.67
N ILE A 314 -11.16 -13.30 22.50
CA ILE A 314 -9.75 -13.62 22.29
C ILE A 314 -9.25 -13.01 20.97
N ASP A 315 -10.01 -13.16 19.89
CA ASP A 315 -9.67 -12.65 18.55
C ASP A 315 -9.62 -11.13 18.45
N VAL A 316 -10.30 -10.43 19.35
CA VAL A 316 -10.19 -8.97 19.49
C VAL A 316 -9.31 -8.59 20.67
N GLY A 317 -8.44 -9.50 21.13
CA GLY A 317 -7.33 -9.28 22.06
C GLY A 317 -7.71 -9.12 23.53
N PHE A 318 -8.90 -9.53 23.95
CA PHE A 318 -9.33 -9.46 25.36
C PHE A 318 -8.93 -10.73 26.11
N ASP A 319 -8.32 -10.57 27.28
CA ASP A 319 -7.85 -11.70 28.10
C ASP A 319 -8.99 -12.57 28.66
N ASN A 320 -10.19 -11.99 28.84
CA ASN A 320 -11.37 -12.75 29.26
C ASN A 320 -12.69 -12.13 28.80
N ALA A 321 -13.69 -13.01 28.65
CA ALA A 321 -15.02 -12.68 28.15
C ALA A 321 -15.81 -11.72 29.08
N SER A 322 -15.53 -11.73 30.39
CA SER A 322 -16.19 -10.86 31.37
C SER A 322 -15.74 -9.40 31.22
N HIS A 323 -14.45 -9.15 31.01
CA HIS A 323 -13.92 -7.83 30.71
C HIS A 323 -14.42 -7.34 29.33
N PHE A 324 -14.37 -8.21 28.33
CA PHE A 324 -14.92 -7.94 27.00
C PHE A 324 -16.40 -7.54 27.06
N SER A 325 -17.25 -8.31 27.73
CA SER A 325 -18.70 -8.05 27.78
C SER A 325 -19.05 -6.73 28.46
N ARG A 326 -18.30 -6.36 29.52
CA ARG A 326 -18.47 -5.05 30.18
C ARG A 326 -18.04 -3.91 29.28
N ALA A 327 -16.89 -4.03 28.62
CA ALA A 327 -16.39 -3.03 27.70
C ALA A 327 -17.32 -2.86 26.48
N PHE A 328 -17.82 -3.97 25.93
CA PHE A 328 -18.77 -3.99 24.82
C PHE A 328 -20.07 -3.30 25.19
N ARG A 329 -20.68 -3.65 26.33
CA ARG A 329 -21.92 -3.01 26.80
C ARG A 329 -21.75 -1.51 27.03
N LYS A 330 -20.58 -1.08 27.49
CA LYS A 330 -20.29 0.34 27.71
C LYS A 330 -20.29 1.15 26.40
N ILE A 331 -19.86 0.57 25.28
CA ILE A 331 -19.81 1.25 23.98
C ILE A 331 -21.10 1.05 23.18
N HIS A 332 -21.64 -0.16 23.15
CA HIS A 332 -22.78 -0.54 22.30
C HIS A 332 -24.14 -0.56 23.03
N GLY A 333 -24.18 -0.23 24.32
CA GLY A 333 -25.39 -0.18 25.14
C GLY A 333 -25.96 -1.54 25.56
N ARG A 334 -25.63 -2.62 24.84
CA ARG A 334 -26.12 -3.99 25.10
C ARG A 334 -24.97 -5.00 25.22
N SER A 335 -25.22 -6.16 25.86
CA SER A 335 -24.20 -7.20 25.99
C SER A 335 -24.00 -7.96 24.66
N PRO A 336 -22.83 -8.60 24.45
CA PRO A 336 -22.61 -9.46 23.28
C PRO A 336 -23.67 -10.55 23.10
N THR A 337 -24.13 -11.13 24.21
CA THR A 337 -25.18 -12.16 24.22
C THR A 337 -26.53 -11.58 23.79
N ALA A 338 -26.91 -10.40 24.31
CA ALA A 338 -28.16 -9.75 23.93
C ALA A 338 -28.18 -9.40 22.42
N LEU A 339 -27.07 -8.85 21.91
CA LEU A 339 -26.95 -8.54 20.48
C LEU A 339 -27.17 -9.76 19.57
N ARG A 340 -26.76 -10.96 20.01
CA ARG A 340 -26.97 -12.21 19.28
C ARG A 340 -28.40 -12.71 19.29
N ILE A 341 -29.09 -12.53 20.40
CA ILE A 341 -30.48 -12.98 20.55
C ILE A 341 -31.40 -12.08 19.72
N ASP A 342 -31.08 -10.79 19.60
CA ASP A 342 -31.92 -9.80 18.93
C ASP A 342 -31.80 -9.80 17.39
N GLY A 343 -30.84 -10.51 16.79
CA GLY A 343 -30.78 -10.75 15.35
C GLY A 343 -30.87 -9.50 14.45
N GLU A 344 -30.23 -8.39 14.81
CA GLU A 344 -30.24 -7.19 13.96
C GLU A 344 -29.48 -7.44 12.64
N THR A 345 -30.24 -7.75 11.59
CA THR A 345 -29.89 -7.41 10.21
C THR A 345 -29.74 -5.89 10.12
N VAL A 346 -28.50 -5.40 10.08
CA VAL A 346 -28.25 -3.97 9.85
C VAL A 346 -28.78 -3.61 8.45
N PRO A 347 -29.58 -2.54 8.27
CA PRO A 347 -29.95 -2.07 6.95
C PRO A 347 -28.69 -1.66 6.20
N SER A 348 -28.49 -2.24 5.03
CA SER A 348 -27.47 -1.81 4.08
C SER A 348 -27.64 -0.32 3.78
N VAL A 349 -26.63 0.48 4.12
CA VAL A 349 -26.43 1.84 3.60
C VAL A 349 -25.23 1.83 2.68
#